data_AF-A0A1M6NQ16-F1
#
_entry.id   AF-A0A1M6NQ16-F1
#
_cell.length_a   1.000
_cell.length_b   1.000
_cell.length_c   1.000
_cell.angle_alpha   90.00
_cell.angle_beta   90.00
_cell.angle_gamma   90.00
#
_symmetry.space_group_name_H-M   'P 1'
#
loop_
_entity.id
_entity.type
_entity.pdbx_description
1 polymer ?
#
loop_
_entity_poly.entity_id
_entity_poly.type
_entity_poly.pdbx_seq_one_letter_code
_entity_poly.pdbx_strand_id
1 'polypeptide(L)' 'MDIEQLKIIAVRKNGEILPPCGRCREFMFQVNNENLEADVLVSDNKVVKLKEL' A
#
# COMPACT_ATOMS: atom_id res chain seq x y z
N MET A 1 2.62 -17.38 -12.02
CA MET A 1 2.11 -16.11 -12.59
C MET A 1 2.35 -15.09 -11.51
N ASP A 2 3.56 -14.57 -11.49
CA ASP A 2 4.05 -13.69 -10.44
C ASP A 2 3.49 -12.30 -10.71
N ILE A 3 2.46 -11.93 -9.95
CA ILE A 3 1.89 -10.59 -9.99
C ILE A 3 2.82 -9.73 -9.14
N GLU A 4 3.73 -8.99 -9.78
CA GLU A 4 4.51 -7.95 -9.11
C GLU A 4 3.57 -6.79 -8.75
N GLN A 5 3.13 -6.72 -7.48
CA GLN A 5 2.37 -5.57 -7.00
C GLN A 5 3.34 -4.41 -6.79
N LEU A 6 3.50 -3.59 -7.84
CA LEU A 6 4.57 -2.58 -7.89
C LEU A 6 4.30 -1.35 -7.00
N LYS A 7 3.03 -0.90 -6.89
CA LYS A 7 2.64 0.34 -6.17
C LYS A 7 1.21 0.28 -5.62
N ILE A 8 0.97 0.89 -4.46
CA ILE A 8 -0.31 0.89 -3.74
C ILE A 8 -0.69 2.33 -3.36
N ILE A 9 -1.97 2.67 -3.49
CA ILE A 9 -2.52 3.96 -3.07
C ILE A 9 -3.92 3.74 -2.50
N ALA A 10 -4.25 4.42 -1.41
CA ALA A 10 -5.63 4.58 -0.94
C ALA A 10 -6.05 6.03 -1.16
N VAL A 11 -7.26 6.22 -1.68
CA VAL A 11 -7.80 7.54 -2.03
C VAL A 11 -9.24 7.62 -1.53
N ARG A 12 -9.60 8.73 -0.86
CA ARG A 12 -10.97 9.03 -0.47
C ARG A 12 -11.80 9.50 -1.67
N LYS A 13 -13.12 9.54 -1.51
CA LYS A 13 -14.05 10.04 -2.54
C LYS A 13 -13.74 11.47 -3.02
N ASN A 14 -13.16 12.30 -2.15
CA ASN A 14 -12.75 13.68 -2.46
C ASN A 14 -11.35 13.79 -3.11
N GLY A 15 -10.67 12.67 -3.38
CA GLY A 15 -9.33 12.66 -3.95
C GLY A 15 -8.18 12.71 -2.93
N GLU A 16 -8.49 12.83 -1.62
CA GLU A 16 -7.47 12.86 -0.56
C GLU A 16 -6.74 11.50 -0.47
N ILE A 17 -5.41 11.54 -0.54
CA ILE A 17 -4.54 10.38 -0.35
C ILE A 17 -4.35 10.13 1.14
N LEU A 18 -4.43 8.86 1.55
CA LEU A 18 -4.23 8.44 2.94
C LEU A 18 -3.51 7.10 3.01
N PRO A 19 -2.86 6.78 4.15
CA PRO A 19 -2.29 5.46 4.36
C PRO A 19 -3.37 4.36 4.43
N PRO A 20 -3.07 3.13 3.96
CA PRO A 20 -3.95 1.98 4.16
C PRO A 20 -4.06 1.62 5.65
N CYS A 21 -5.25 1.21 6.09
CA CYS A 21 -5.47 0.78 7.47
C CYS A 21 -4.83 -0.59 7.76
N GLY A 22 -4.65 -0.93 9.04
CA GLY A 22 -3.96 -2.17 9.45
C GLY A 22 -4.54 -3.44 8.83
N ARG A 23 -5.87 -3.56 8.71
CA ARG A 23 -6.54 -4.71 8.09
C ARG A 23 -6.25 -4.84 6.59
N CYS A 24 -6.14 -3.72 5.88
CA CYS A 24 -5.73 -3.74 4.47
C CYS A 24 -4.29 -4.22 4.35
N ARG A 25 -3.39 -3.78 5.25
CA ARG A 25 -1.99 -4.21 5.24
C ARG A 25 -1.84 -5.70 5.52
N GLU A 26 -2.57 -6.21 6.50
CA GLU A 26 -2.61 -7.64 6.82
C GLU A 26 -3.14 -8.46 5.64
N PHE A 27 -4.22 -8.01 5.00
CA PHE A 27 -4.75 -8.68 3.81
C PHE A 27 -3.74 -8.68 2.66
N MET A 28 -3.06 -7.56 2.40
CA MET A 28 -2.01 -7.49 1.36
C MET A 28 -0.85 -8.45 1.65
N PHE A 29 -0.44 -8.58 2.91
CA PHE A 29 0.57 -9.57 3.32
C PHE A 29 0.10 -11.01 3.14
N GLN A 30 -1.15 -11.32 3.46
CA GLN A 30 -1.73 -12.65 3.28
C GLN A 30 -1.84 -13.05 1.80
N VAL A 31 -2.09 -12.08 0.92
CA VAL A 31 -2.18 -12.30 -0.54
C VAL A 31 -0.80 -12.60 -1.13
N ASN A 32 0.21 -11.79 -0.79
CA ASN A 32 1.61 -12.03 -1.15
C ASN A 32 2.52 -11.36 -0.11
N ASN A 33 3.43 -12.14 0.49
CA ASN A 33 4.37 -11.61 1.48
C ASN A 33 5.38 -10.61 0.87
N GLU A 34 5.65 -10.69 -0.44
CA GLU A 34 6.53 -9.75 -1.15
C GLU A 34 5.94 -8.34 -1.23
N ASN A 35 4.63 -8.19 -0.98
CA ASN A 35 3.98 -6.88 -0.90
C ASN A 35 4.54 -5.99 0.21
N LEU A 36 5.27 -6.55 1.18
CA LEU A 36 6.02 -5.77 2.17
C LEU A 36 7.02 -4.80 1.53
N GLU A 37 7.53 -5.12 0.33
CA GLU A 37 8.43 -4.27 -0.46
C GLU A 37 7.70 -3.34 -1.43
N ALA A 38 6.36 -3.38 -1.48
CA ALA A 38 5.58 -2.50 -2.36
C ALA A 38 5.68 -1.04 -1.92
N ASP A 39 5.76 -0.13 -2.90
CA ASP A 39 5.70 1.32 -2.65
C ASP A 39 4.26 1.74 -2.35
N VAL A 40 4.07 2.50 -1.27
CA VAL A 40 2.79 3.01 -0.82
C VAL A 40 2.82 4.54 -0.81
N LEU A 41 1.97 5.17 -1.62
CA LEU A 41 1.76 6.62 -1.58
C LEU A 41 0.81 6.95 -0.43
N VAL A 42 1.31 7.62 0.61
CA VAL A 42 0.56 7.91 1.84
C VAL A 42 0.12 9.36 1.97
N SER A 43 0.67 10.24 1.14
CA SER A 43 0.21 11.61 0.87
C SER A 43 0.78 12.07 -0.48
N ASP A 44 0.40 13.24 -0.96
CA ASP A 44 0.79 13.74 -2.31
C ASP A 44 2.29 13.69 -2.60
N ASN A 45 3.14 13.83 -1.57
CA ASN A 45 4.60 13.90 -1.73
C ASN A 45 5.35 12.88 -0.86
N LYS A 46 4.67 11.83 -0.38
CA LYS A 46 5.30 10.83 0.49
C LYS A 46 5.01 9.41 0.05
N VAL A 47 6.08 8.72 -0.33
CA VAL A 47 6.09 7.28 -0.62
C VAL A 47 6.90 6.59 0.46
N VAL A 48 6.40 5.45 0.94
CA VAL A 48 7.08 4.56 1.89
C VAL A 48 6.87 3.11 1.48
N LYS A 49 7.64 2.16 2.02
CA LYS A 49 7.35 0.74 1.85
C LYS A 49 6.18 0.30 2.73
N LEU A 50 5.44 -0.72 2.29
CA LEU A 50 4.32 -1.25 3.09
C LEU A 50 4.76 -1.72 4.48
N LYS A 51 5.97 -2.29 4.61
CA LYS A 51 6.56 -2.70 5.89
C LYS A 51 6.87 -1.56 6.88
N GLU A 52 6.84 -0.31 6.42
CA GLU A 52 7.12 0.88 7.24
C GLU A 52 5.84 1.53 7.82
N LEU A 53 4.66 0.93 7.56
CA LEU A 53 3.34 1.42 7.96
C LEU A 53 2.67 0.58 9.05
#